data_AF-A0A2C9JZN6-F1
#
_entry.id   AF-A0A2C9JZN6-F1
#
_cell.length_a   1.000
_cell.length_b   1.000
_cell.length_c   1.000
_cell.angle_alpha   90.00
_cell.angle_beta   90.00
_cell.angle_gamma   90.00
#
_symmetry.space_group_name_H-M   'P 1'
#
loop_
_entity.id
_entity.type
_entity.pdbx_description
1 polymer ?
#
loop_
_entity_poly.entity_id
_entity_poly.type
_entity_poly.pdbx_seq_one_letter_code
_entity_poly.pdbx_strand_id
1 'polypeptide(L)'
;MHGRFTRSSLAVVAAVTVSGGKRGINDKMWKEIAQDRTAWRQTISPPNEHLVEQPIRPWSERYAPVSYKLTSRSGTEAELRDMVLRCKRAGVRIYVDIVINHMAGVGFSGVGSAGSHFDANKREFSGVPYSVLDFNMVGRCPNADNNIHNFNDVNDIRNCNLGGLTDLWQEKEWVRAKIADYMNSLVDIGVAGFRVDAAKHMWPGDLEVIWSRVRDVDGGRPFVYLEVYAGGIIPSSEYFGLGYVTEFTYGNQVREAVNNFNNLRGVVHLDWGMAPTEQAFVFVDNHDNQRNGQLHYDNPVEYKRAVAFTLAFNYGFARVMSSYYFTEHAQPPPHDGDIIKDVTINADGSCGNGWVCEHR
;
A
#
# COMPACT_ATOMS: atom_id res chain seq x y z
N MET A 1 -10.56 30.43 31.05
CA MET A 1 -10.68 30.28 29.59
C MET A 1 -9.30 30.11 28.97
N HIS A 2 -8.62 28.99 29.19
CA HIS A 2 -7.35 28.60 28.54
C HIS A 2 -7.33 27.07 28.55
N GLY A 3 -7.49 26.42 27.39
CA GLY A 3 -7.58 24.97 27.26
C GLY A 3 -6.56 24.47 26.24
N ARG A 4 -5.57 23.72 26.73
CA ARG A 4 -4.35 23.26 26.06
C ARG A 4 -4.64 22.31 24.89
N PHE A 5 -3.97 22.54 23.76
CA PHE A 5 -3.77 21.53 22.71
C PHE A 5 -2.64 20.58 23.14
N THR A 6 -2.95 19.30 23.37
CA THR A 6 -1.95 18.27 23.68
C THR A 6 -1.66 17.40 22.46
N ARG A 7 -0.35 17.28 22.20
CA ARG A 7 0.36 16.56 21.13
C ARG A 7 0.49 15.06 21.46
N SER A 8 0.12 14.14 20.56
CA SER A 8 0.41 12.69 20.73
C SER A 8 0.42 11.88 19.41
N SER A 9 1.60 11.37 19.01
CA SER A 9 1.84 10.08 18.29
C SER A 9 1.68 9.87 16.76
N LEU A 10 2.82 9.74 16.07
CA LEU A 10 3.00 9.13 14.74
C LEU A 10 4.38 8.47 14.82
N ALA A 11 4.43 7.14 14.84
CA ALA A 11 5.64 6.36 14.98
C ALA A 11 6.20 6.01 13.60
N VAL A 12 7.53 6.13 13.45
CA VAL A 12 8.28 5.98 12.20
C VAL A 12 9.37 4.94 12.43
N VAL A 13 9.31 3.84 11.67
CA VAL A 13 10.43 2.98 11.24
C VAL A 13 9.88 2.18 10.07
N ALA A 14 10.37 2.41 8.83
CA ALA A 14 10.07 1.65 7.61
C ALA A 14 8.76 0.83 7.65
N ALA A 15 7.65 1.46 8.01
CA ALA A 15 6.41 0.78 8.35
C ALA A 15 5.38 1.08 7.28
N VAL A 16 4.52 0.14 6.96
CA VAL A 16 3.16 0.49 6.54
C VAL A 16 2.38 0.62 7.83
N THR A 17 1.94 1.82 8.22
CA THR A 17 0.85 1.92 9.20
C THR A 17 -0.42 1.64 8.42
N VAL A 18 -0.98 0.46 8.59
CA VAL A 18 -2.34 0.20 8.13
C VAL A 18 -3.23 1.01 9.04
N SER A 19 -3.64 2.18 8.54
CA SER A 19 -4.71 3.02 9.10
C SER A 19 -4.44 3.91 10.33
N GLY A 20 -3.21 4.30 10.67
CA GLY A 20 -2.98 5.26 11.78
C GLY A 20 -3.66 6.64 11.55
N GLY A 21 -4.22 7.24 12.61
CA GLY A 21 -4.74 8.61 12.62
C GLY A 21 -3.62 9.67 12.49
N LYS A 22 -3.92 10.81 11.83
CA LYS A 22 -2.94 11.79 11.33
C LYS A 22 -2.38 12.79 12.36
N ARG A 23 -2.56 12.63 13.68
CA ARG A 23 -2.13 13.65 14.67
C ARG A 23 -1.01 13.15 15.58
N GLY A 24 0.10 13.90 15.61
CA GLY A 24 1.03 14.01 16.75
C GLY A 24 2.45 13.48 16.56
N ILE A 25 3.47 14.22 17.02
CA ILE A 25 4.84 13.74 17.32
C ILE A 25 5.34 14.64 18.49
N ASN A 26 6.07 14.08 19.47
CA ASN A 26 6.61 14.83 20.62
C ASN A 26 8.11 15.18 20.45
N ASP A 27 8.61 16.10 21.27
CA ASP A 27 9.92 16.71 21.04
C ASP A 27 11.13 15.80 21.32
N LYS A 28 10.91 14.62 21.92
CA LYS A 28 11.97 13.68 22.31
C LYS A 28 12.42 12.81 21.14
N MET A 29 11.49 12.46 20.24
CA MET A 29 11.75 11.68 19.03
C MET A 29 12.65 12.43 18.02
N TRP A 30 12.64 13.77 18.05
CA TRP A 30 13.50 14.60 17.18
C TRP A 30 15.00 14.39 17.42
N LYS A 31 15.41 14.03 18.63
CA LYS A 31 16.84 13.87 18.95
C LYS A 31 17.42 12.56 18.43
N GLU A 32 16.60 11.52 18.30
CA GLU A 32 17.03 10.20 17.82
C GLU A 32 17.03 10.14 16.29
N ILE A 33 16.03 10.73 15.63
CA ILE A 33 15.94 10.80 14.16
C ILE A 33 17.04 11.68 13.55
N ALA A 34 17.44 12.76 14.21
CA ALA A 34 18.45 13.69 13.69
C ALA A 34 19.89 13.17 13.77
N GLN A 35 20.16 12.08 14.49
CA GLN A 35 21.50 11.54 14.68
C GLN A 35 21.88 10.43 13.69
N ASP A 36 20.89 9.81 13.04
CA ASP A 36 21.14 8.77 12.03
C ASP A 36 21.01 9.36 10.60
N ARG A 37 22.01 9.13 9.76
CA ARG A 37 22.06 9.64 8.37
C ARG A 37 21.15 8.86 7.41
N THR A 38 20.26 8.02 7.94
CA THR A 38 19.28 7.24 7.20
C THR A 38 17.99 8.05 7.04
N ALA A 39 17.65 8.42 5.80
CA ALA A 39 16.36 9.06 5.52
C ALA A 39 15.23 8.05 5.79
N TRP A 40 14.48 8.26 6.87
CA TRP A 40 13.33 7.44 7.23
C TRP A 40 12.24 7.50 6.18
N ARG A 41 11.52 6.40 5.97
CA ARG A 41 10.42 6.30 4.99
C ARG A 41 9.21 5.62 5.62
N GLN A 42 8.02 6.08 5.25
CA GLN A 42 6.74 5.57 5.75
C GLN A 42 5.80 5.38 4.58
N THR A 43 5.27 4.17 4.41
CA THR A 43 4.17 3.93 3.46
C THR A 43 2.84 4.12 4.17
N ILE A 44 1.93 4.89 3.59
CA ILE A 44 0.58 5.06 4.12
C ILE A 44 -0.42 4.30 3.26
N SER A 45 -1.47 3.76 3.89
CA SER A 45 -2.64 3.18 3.20
C SER A 45 -3.29 4.15 2.21
N PRO A 46 -4.11 3.67 1.25
CA PRO A 46 -4.68 4.48 0.18
C PRO A 46 -5.41 5.75 0.70
N PRO A 47 -4.92 6.96 0.38
CA PRO A 47 -5.46 8.21 0.93
C PRO A 47 -6.64 8.75 0.12
N ASN A 48 -6.88 8.20 -1.07
CA ASN A 48 -7.98 8.59 -1.93
C ASN A 48 -9.34 8.08 -1.43
N GLU A 49 -10.41 8.66 -1.95
CA GLU A 49 -11.77 8.26 -1.68
C GLU A 49 -12.01 6.81 -2.12
N HIS A 50 -12.63 6.06 -1.23
CA HIS A 50 -12.84 4.63 -1.37
C HIS A 50 -14.25 4.23 -0.92
N LEU A 51 -14.60 2.98 -1.16
CA LEU A 51 -15.84 2.35 -0.71
C LEU A 51 -16.00 2.50 0.81
N VAL A 52 -17.25 2.64 1.25
CA VAL A 52 -17.64 2.60 2.67
C VAL A 52 -18.54 1.38 2.86
N GLU A 53 -17.97 0.28 3.32
CA GLU A 53 -18.70 -0.99 3.43
C GLU A 53 -19.26 -1.15 4.85
N GLN A 54 -20.48 -0.67 5.07
CA GLN A 54 -21.19 -0.79 6.35
C GLN A 54 -21.90 -2.15 6.47
N PRO A 55 -22.04 -2.71 7.69
CA PRO A 55 -21.60 -2.16 8.97
C PRO A 55 -20.16 -2.55 9.36
N ILE A 56 -19.47 -3.38 8.56
CA ILE A 56 -18.24 -4.07 8.98
C ILE A 56 -17.01 -3.16 8.88
N ARG A 57 -17.00 -2.25 7.90
CA ARG A 57 -15.91 -1.31 7.60
C ARG A 57 -14.54 -2.01 7.50
N PRO A 58 -14.42 -3.13 6.74
CA PRO A 58 -13.21 -3.92 6.69
C PRO A 58 -12.01 -3.10 6.22
N TRP A 59 -10.80 -3.51 6.60
CA TRP A 59 -9.58 -2.82 6.16
C TRP A 59 -9.45 -2.75 4.63
N SER A 60 -9.97 -3.76 3.94
CA SER A 60 -9.93 -3.92 2.49
C SER A 60 -10.80 -2.91 1.74
N GLU A 61 -11.74 -2.22 2.39
CA GLU A 61 -12.59 -1.22 1.73
C GLU A 61 -11.77 -0.09 1.06
N ARG A 62 -10.56 0.16 1.57
CA ARG A 62 -9.63 1.16 1.03
C ARG A 62 -9.05 0.79 -0.33
N TYR A 63 -9.07 -0.50 -0.66
CA TYR A 63 -8.63 -1.05 -1.94
C TYR A 63 -9.78 -1.13 -2.96
N ALA A 64 -10.90 -0.47 -2.69
CA ALA A 64 -12.01 -0.27 -3.63
C ALA A 64 -12.18 1.23 -3.90
N PRO A 65 -11.38 1.85 -4.79
CA PRO A 65 -11.47 3.29 -5.08
C PRO A 65 -12.84 3.71 -5.59
N VAL A 66 -13.29 4.89 -5.17
CA VAL A 66 -14.52 5.53 -5.68
C VAL A 66 -14.17 6.84 -6.40
N SER A 67 -13.15 7.56 -5.94
CA SER A 67 -12.53 8.65 -6.69
C SER A 67 -11.09 8.90 -6.26
N TYR A 68 -10.46 9.91 -6.85
CA TYR A 68 -9.12 10.36 -6.49
C TYR A 68 -9.11 11.56 -5.52
N LYS A 69 -10.26 11.94 -4.93
CA LYS A 69 -10.30 12.94 -3.84
C LYS A 69 -9.48 12.45 -2.65
N LEU A 70 -8.67 13.31 -2.04
CA LEU A 70 -7.73 12.94 -0.96
C LEU A 70 -8.37 12.93 0.44
N THR A 71 -9.61 12.44 0.54
CA THR A 71 -10.31 12.21 1.80
C THR A 71 -10.65 10.73 1.91
N SER A 72 -10.20 10.11 2.99
CA SER A 72 -10.35 8.68 3.28
C SER A 72 -10.68 8.46 4.75
N ARG A 73 -10.79 7.20 5.18
CA ARG A 73 -10.95 6.87 6.60
C ARG A 73 -9.83 7.40 7.48
N SER A 74 -8.62 7.63 6.93
CA SER A 74 -7.49 8.25 7.63
C SER A 74 -7.59 9.78 7.76
N GLY A 75 -8.67 10.41 7.30
CA GLY A 75 -8.92 11.85 7.41
C GLY A 75 -8.87 12.59 6.08
N THR A 76 -8.99 13.90 6.17
CA THR A 76 -9.11 14.86 5.05
C THR A 76 -7.80 15.11 4.31
N GLU A 77 -7.89 15.80 3.17
CA GLU A 77 -6.73 16.27 2.41
C GLU A 77 -5.88 17.25 3.22
N ALA A 78 -6.51 18.17 3.96
CA ALA A 78 -5.79 19.14 4.80
C ALA A 78 -4.94 18.43 5.86
N GLU A 79 -5.48 17.40 6.51
CA GLU A 79 -4.74 16.58 7.47
C GLU A 79 -3.64 15.76 6.78
N LEU A 80 -3.88 15.26 5.56
CA LEU A 80 -2.84 14.56 4.79
C LEU A 80 -1.66 15.48 4.50
N ARG A 81 -1.94 16.68 3.99
CA ARG A 81 -0.92 17.69 3.68
C ARG A 81 -0.14 18.09 4.93
N ASP A 82 -0.82 18.32 6.06
CA ASP A 82 -0.14 18.62 7.32
C ASP A 82 0.79 17.47 7.77
N MET A 83 0.33 16.22 7.68
CA MET A 83 1.13 15.05 8.01
C MET A 83 2.37 14.96 7.10
N VAL A 84 2.22 15.10 5.77
CA VAL A 84 3.34 15.04 4.82
C VAL A 84 4.37 16.13 5.13
N LEU A 85 3.90 17.37 5.39
CA LEU A 85 4.78 18.48 5.71
C LEU A 85 5.52 18.29 7.04
N ARG A 86 4.86 17.76 8.07
CA ARG A 86 5.52 17.44 9.35
C ARG A 86 6.55 16.34 9.20
N CYS A 87 6.23 15.26 8.48
CA CYS A 87 7.16 14.17 8.20
C CYS A 87 8.37 14.65 7.40
N LYS A 88 8.15 15.46 6.35
CA LYS A 88 9.23 16.05 5.55
C LYS A 88 10.18 16.90 6.40
N ARG A 89 9.64 17.76 7.30
CA ARG A 89 10.46 18.53 8.26
C ARG A 89 11.25 17.64 9.23
N ALA A 90 10.78 16.43 9.48
CA ALA A 90 11.46 15.40 10.26
C ALA A 90 12.44 14.53 9.47
N GLY A 91 12.64 14.79 8.18
CA GLY A 91 13.47 13.93 7.34
C GLY A 91 12.82 12.57 7.04
N VAL A 92 11.51 12.44 7.26
CA VAL A 92 10.72 11.24 6.99
C VAL A 92 9.99 11.42 5.65
N ARG A 93 10.32 10.56 4.68
CA ARG A 93 9.71 10.52 3.35
C ARG A 93 8.42 9.72 3.40
N ILE A 94 7.36 10.23 2.77
CA ILE A 94 6.07 9.53 2.67
C ILE A 94 5.97 8.84 1.33
N TYR A 95 5.64 7.55 1.35
CA TYR A 95 5.20 6.80 0.19
C TYR A 95 3.70 6.55 0.29
N VAL A 96 3.00 6.66 -0.83
CA VAL A 96 1.55 6.46 -0.87
C VAL A 96 1.22 5.15 -1.54
N ASP A 97 0.37 4.35 -0.91
CA ASP A 97 -0.29 3.22 -1.56
C ASP A 97 -1.32 3.73 -2.58
N ILE A 98 -1.07 3.49 -3.86
CA ILE A 98 -1.95 3.90 -4.96
C ILE A 98 -2.63 2.67 -5.57
N VAL A 99 -3.96 2.74 -5.62
CA VAL A 99 -4.82 1.72 -6.22
C VAL A 99 -5.32 2.26 -7.55
N ILE A 100 -4.66 1.85 -8.63
CA ILE A 100 -4.86 2.42 -9.98
C ILE A 100 -5.19 1.35 -11.03
N ASN A 101 -5.21 0.08 -10.65
CA ASN A 101 -5.66 -1.03 -11.49
C ASN A 101 -7.17 -1.01 -11.70
N HIS A 102 -7.93 -0.74 -10.64
CA HIS A 102 -9.37 -0.93 -10.62
C HIS A 102 -10.06 0.16 -9.80
N MET A 103 -11.39 0.17 -9.85
CA MET A 103 -12.26 0.93 -8.95
C MET A 103 -13.09 -0.05 -8.10
N ALA A 104 -14.08 0.44 -7.35
CA ALA A 104 -14.95 -0.41 -6.52
C ALA A 104 -15.59 -1.56 -7.32
N GLY A 105 -15.80 -2.69 -6.64
CA GLY A 105 -16.23 -3.93 -7.26
C GLY A 105 -17.71 -4.00 -7.63
N VAL A 106 -18.01 -4.84 -8.61
CA VAL A 106 -19.38 -5.19 -9.01
C VAL A 106 -20.15 -5.71 -7.79
N GLY A 107 -21.42 -5.32 -7.66
CA GLY A 107 -22.22 -5.56 -6.46
C GLY A 107 -22.29 -4.36 -5.50
N PHE A 108 -21.40 -3.36 -5.64
CA PHE A 108 -21.43 -2.14 -4.84
C PHE A 108 -21.94 -0.92 -5.64
N SER A 109 -22.70 -0.08 -4.95
CA SER A 109 -23.14 1.24 -5.43
C SER A 109 -23.45 2.12 -4.22
N GLY A 110 -23.37 3.44 -4.39
CA GLY A 110 -23.71 4.39 -3.34
C GLY A 110 -22.77 5.58 -3.32
N VAL A 111 -22.33 5.95 -2.12
CA VAL A 111 -21.51 7.14 -1.90
C VAL A 111 -20.19 6.74 -1.23
N GLY A 112 -19.07 7.19 -1.78
CA GLY A 112 -17.75 6.95 -1.23
C GLY A 112 -17.44 7.78 0.02
N SER A 113 -16.27 7.53 0.61
CA SER A 113 -15.83 8.19 1.85
C SER A 113 -15.63 9.71 1.76
N ALA A 114 -15.70 10.30 0.56
CA ALA A 114 -15.60 11.74 0.29
C ALA A 114 -16.80 12.29 -0.51
N GLY A 115 -17.94 11.60 -0.45
CA GLY A 115 -19.22 12.09 -0.95
C GLY A 115 -19.47 11.89 -2.45
N SER A 116 -18.59 11.22 -3.19
CA SER A 116 -18.82 10.96 -4.62
C SER A 116 -19.77 9.79 -4.82
N HIS A 117 -20.73 9.93 -5.74
CA HIS A 117 -21.61 8.85 -6.12
C HIS A 117 -20.90 7.86 -7.06
N PHE A 118 -21.20 6.57 -6.90
CA PHE A 118 -20.77 5.53 -7.83
C PHE A 118 -21.81 4.40 -7.97
N ASP A 119 -21.78 3.73 -9.11
CA ASP A 119 -22.49 2.47 -9.36
C ASP A 119 -21.53 1.55 -10.12
N ALA A 120 -20.90 0.60 -9.41
CA ALA A 120 -19.91 -0.29 -10.01
C ALA A 120 -20.53 -1.31 -10.97
N ASN A 121 -21.82 -1.65 -10.82
CA ASN A 121 -22.51 -2.50 -11.77
C ASN A 121 -22.61 -1.82 -13.15
N LYS A 122 -22.82 -0.50 -13.15
CA LYS A 122 -22.84 0.32 -14.37
C LYS A 122 -21.48 0.91 -14.75
N ARG A 123 -20.45 0.72 -13.92
CA ARG A 123 -19.11 1.32 -14.07
C ARG A 123 -19.16 2.85 -14.13
N GLU A 124 -20.00 3.45 -13.28
CA GLU A 124 -20.16 4.89 -13.18
C GLU A 124 -19.49 5.40 -11.91
N PHE A 125 -18.49 6.27 -12.04
CA PHE A 125 -17.73 6.84 -10.91
C PHE A 125 -17.65 8.35 -11.06
N SER A 126 -18.67 9.05 -10.57
CA SER A 126 -18.87 10.49 -10.82
C SER A 126 -17.74 11.39 -10.30
N GLY A 127 -16.98 10.93 -9.30
CA GLY A 127 -15.88 11.69 -8.71
C GLY A 127 -14.62 11.78 -9.58
N VAL A 128 -14.47 10.97 -10.63
CA VAL A 128 -13.32 11.01 -11.57
C VAL A 128 -13.69 11.55 -12.96
N PRO A 129 -14.98 11.82 -13.20
CA PRO A 129 -15.94 10.98 -13.94
C PRO A 129 -15.36 9.86 -14.82
N TYR A 130 -15.43 8.61 -14.34
CA TYR A 130 -15.34 7.43 -15.21
C TYR A 130 -16.72 6.88 -15.55
N SER A 131 -16.80 6.29 -16.74
CA SER A 131 -17.95 5.60 -17.30
C SER A 131 -17.56 4.20 -17.74
N VAL A 132 -18.53 3.40 -18.16
CA VAL A 132 -18.33 2.09 -18.79
C VAL A 132 -17.25 2.04 -19.88
N LEU A 133 -17.00 3.17 -20.57
CA LEU A 133 -15.99 3.28 -21.64
C LEU A 133 -14.55 3.34 -21.14
N ASP A 134 -14.34 3.45 -19.83
CA ASP A 134 -13.04 3.64 -19.18
C ASP A 134 -12.53 2.35 -18.51
N PHE A 135 -13.27 1.25 -18.65
CA PHE A 135 -12.98 -0.05 -18.04
C PHE A 135 -12.77 -1.11 -19.11
N ASN A 136 -11.97 -2.12 -18.78
CA ASN A 136 -11.93 -3.35 -19.54
C ASN A 136 -13.26 -4.09 -19.37
N MET A 137 -13.76 -4.64 -20.47
CA MET A 137 -15.04 -5.34 -20.57
C MET A 137 -14.93 -6.49 -21.57
N VAL A 138 -16.03 -7.24 -21.74
CA VAL A 138 -16.19 -8.29 -22.75
C VAL A 138 -15.65 -7.81 -24.10
N GLY A 139 -14.70 -8.57 -24.64
CA GLY A 139 -13.95 -8.25 -25.86
C GLY A 139 -12.49 -7.88 -25.58
N ARG A 140 -12.20 -7.20 -24.46
CA ARG A 140 -10.85 -7.05 -23.90
C ARG A 140 -10.55 -8.08 -22.82
N CYS A 141 -11.50 -8.30 -21.92
CA CYS A 141 -11.55 -9.49 -21.09
C CYS A 141 -12.12 -10.65 -21.93
N PRO A 142 -11.45 -11.81 -22.01
CA PRO A 142 -11.96 -12.98 -22.73
C PRO A 142 -13.19 -13.63 -22.08
N ASN A 143 -13.51 -13.28 -20.83
CA ASN A 143 -14.53 -13.95 -20.02
C ASN A 143 -15.86 -13.20 -19.99
N ALA A 144 -16.97 -13.95 -20.08
CA ALA A 144 -18.31 -13.39 -20.20
C ALA A 144 -18.79 -12.60 -18.96
N ASP A 145 -18.29 -12.97 -17.78
CA ASP A 145 -18.58 -12.28 -16.51
C ASP A 145 -17.58 -11.16 -16.20
N ASN A 146 -16.60 -10.94 -17.08
CA ASN A 146 -15.47 -10.03 -16.94
C ASN A 146 -14.49 -10.36 -15.81
N ASN A 147 -14.55 -11.53 -15.17
CA ASN A 147 -13.64 -11.87 -14.06
C ASN A 147 -12.43 -12.67 -14.56
N ILE A 148 -11.36 -12.65 -13.76
CA ILE A 148 -10.20 -13.51 -14.01
C ILE A 148 -10.56 -14.97 -13.77
N HIS A 149 -10.32 -15.85 -14.74
CA HIS A 149 -10.51 -17.31 -14.57
C HIS A 149 -9.25 -18.12 -14.86
N ASN A 150 -8.35 -17.64 -15.73
CA ASN A 150 -7.15 -18.34 -16.14
C ASN A 150 -5.86 -17.58 -15.78
N PHE A 151 -5.23 -17.96 -14.67
CA PHE A 151 -3.93 -17.42 -14.25
C PHE A 151 -2.73 -17.92 -15.10
N ASN A 152 -2.98 -18.62 -16.20
CA ASN A 152 -2.01 -18.96 -17.23
C ASN A 152 -2.30 -18.24 -18.57
N ASP A 153 -3.10 -17.18 -18.56
CA ASP A 153 -3.25 -16.26 -19.69
C ASP A 153 -3.01 -14.81 -19.24
N VAL A 154 -2.02 -14.14 -19.84
CA VAL A 154 -1.66 -12.76 -19.49
C VAL A 154 -2.80 -11.80 -19.78
N ASN A 155 -3.58 -12.03 -20.85
CA ASN A 155 -4.70 -11.17 -21.20
C ASN A 155 -5.84 -11.31 -20.19
N ASP A 156 -6.06 -12.52 -19.69
CA ASP A 156 -7.04 -12.76 -18.62
C ASP A 156 -6.59 -12.04 -17.34
N ILE A 157 -5.34 -12.21 -16.92
CA ILE A 157 -4.79 -11.59 -15.71
C ILE A 157 -4.83 -10.05 -15.74
N ARG A 158 -4.56 -9.43 -16.90
CA ARG A 158 -4.36 -7.97 -17.03
C ARG A 158 -5.57 -7.18 -17.56
N ASN A 159 -6.59 -7.86 -18.10
CA ASN A 159 -7.74 -7.18 -18.70
C ASN A 159 -9.08 -7.60 -18.09
N CYS A 160 -9.09 -8.43 -17.04
CA CYS A 160 -10.30 -8.86 -16.36
C CYS A 160 -10.30 -8.42 -14.89
N ASN A 161 -11.50 -8.34 -14.32
CA ASN A 161 -11.74 -7.97 -12.94
C ASN A 161 -11.06 -8.95 -11.96
N LEU A 162 -10.08 -8.44 -11.21
CA LEU A 162 -9.50 -9.13 -10.07
C LEU A 162 -10.50 -9.14 -8.91
N GLY A 163 -11.01 -10.32 -8.54
CA GLY A 163 -11.94 -10.45 -7.40
C GLY A 163 -13.23 -9.65 -7.56
N GLY A 164 -13.67 -9.39 -8.81
CA GLY A 164 -14.86 -8.58 -9.10
C GLY A 164 -14.65 -7.06 -9.07
N LEU A 165 -13.42 -6.59 -8.81
CA LEU A 165 -13.05 -5.17 -8.85
C LEU A 165 -13.06 -4.67 -10.30
N THR A 166 -13.69 -3.52 -10.55
CA THR A 166 -13.90 -3.04 -11.93
C THR A 166 -12.59 -2.57 -12.56
N ASP A 167 -12.11 -3.32 -13.55
CA ASP A 167 -10.75 -3.19 -14.11
C ASP A 167 -10.62 -2.00 -15.09
N LEU A 168 -9.69 -1.08 -14.84
CA LEU A 168 -9.52 0.15 -15.63
C LEU A 168 -8.80 -0.13 -16.96
N TRP A 169 -9.29 0.45 -18.05
CA TRP A 169 -8.65 0.35 -19.35
C TRP A 169 -7.54 1.40 -19.52
N GLN A 170 -6.37 1.09 -18.98
CA GLN A 170 -5.24 2.02 -18.85
C GLN A 170 -4.54 2.39 -20.16
N GLU A 171 -4.78 1.68 -21.26
CA GLU A 171 -4.29 2.12 -22.58
C GLU A 171 -5.04 3.38 -23.06
N LYS A 172 -6.25 3.65 -22.53
CA LYS A 172 -7.03 4.84 -22.89
C LYS A 172 -6.40 6.11 -22.30
N GLU A 173 -6.18 7.10 -23.18
CA GLU A 173 -5.56 8.38 -22.81
C GLU A 173 -6.25 9.08 -21.63
N TRP A 174 -7.58 9.07 -21.60
CA TRP A 174 -8.36 9.64 -20.51
C TRP A 174 -8.02 9.01 -19.15
N VAL A 175 -7.92 7.68 -19.09
CA VAL A 175 -7.60 6.94 -17.86
C VAL A 175 -6.16 7.25 -17.42
N ARG A 176 -5.19 7.22 -18.35
CA ARG A 176 -3.79 7.60 -18.05
C ARG A 176 -3.67 9.01 -17.50
N ALA A 177 -4.37 9.97 -18.12
CA ALA A 177 -4.37 11.36 -17.67
C ALA A 177 -4.92 11.51 -16.25
N LYS A 178 -6.06 10.87 -15.94
CA LYS A 178 -6.66 10.93 -14.60
C LYS A 178 -5.79 10.30 -13.52
N ILE A 179 -5.15 9.16 -13.81
CA ILE A 179 -4.20 8.54 -12.89
C ILE A 179 -2.97 9.44 -12.68
N ALA A 180 -2.40 9.99 -13.76
CA ALA A 180 -1.26 10.89 -13.67
C ALA A 180 -1.58 12.16 -12.88
N ASP A 181 -2.77 12.75 -13.07
CA ASP A 181 -3.26 13.91 -12.30
C ASP A 181 -3.37 13.57 -10.80
N TYR A 182 -3.91 12.40 -10.47
CA TYR A 182 -3.97 11.91 -9.09
C TYR A 182 -2.57 11.79 -8.47
N MET A 183 -1.65 11.10 -9.13
CA MET A 183 -0.27 10.95 -8.65
C MET A 183 0.44 12.31 -8.50
N ASN A 184 0.22 13.22 -9.43
CA ASN A 184 0.77 14.56 -9.41
C ASN A 184 0.21 15.40 -8.25
N SER A 185 -1.06 15.23 -7.89
CA SER A 185 -1.65 15.88 -6.71
C SER A 185 -0.97 15.43 -5.40
N LEU A 186 -0.53 14.17 -5.34
CA LEU A 186 0.24 13.63 -4.22
C LEU A 186 1.67 14.18 -4.19
N VAL A 187 2.32 14.27 -5.35
CA VAL A 187 3.64 14.91 -5.47
C VAL A 187 3.59 16.37 -4.99
N ASP A 188 2.56 17.13 -5.36
CA ASP A 188 2.40 18.54 -4.98
C ASP A 188 2.26 18.76 -3.48
N ILE A 189 1.80 17.76 -2.72
CA ILE A 189 1.73 17.84 -1.26
C ILE A 189 3.01 17.34 -0.56
N GLY A 190 4.00 16.88 -1.32
CA GLY A 190 5.32 16.47 -0.83
C GLY A 190 5.51 14.97 -0.66
N VAL A 191 4.66 14.13 -1.26
CA VAL A 191 4.87 12.68 -1.32
C VAL A 191 6.13 12.37 -2.12
N ALA A 192 6.93 11.43 -1.62
CA ALA A 192 8.25 11.09 -2.17
C ALA A 192 8.24 9.84 -3.05
N GLY A 193 7.14 9.10 -3.09
CA GLY A 193 7.07 7.82 -3.79
C GLY A 193 5.75 7.09 -3.66
N PHE A 194 5.66 5.94 -4.31
CA PHE A 194 4.43 5.17 -4.47
C PHE A 194 4.65 3.67 -4.28
N ARG A 195 3.72 3.03 -3.57
CA ARG A 195 3.46 1.59 -3.64
C ARG A 195 2.36 1.39 -4.67
N VAL A 196 2.61 0.62 -5.72
CA VAL A 196 1.61 0.36 -6.76
C VAL A 196 0.90 -0.94 -6.43
N ASP A 197 -0.36 -0.83 -6.04
CA ASP A 197 -1.25 -1.97 -5.79
C ASP A 197 -1.48 -2.80 -7.05
N ALA A 198 -1.54 -4.13 -6.91
CA ALA A 198 -1.94 -5.05 -7.97
C ALA A 198 -1.19 -4.86 -9.30
N ALA A 199 0.08 -4.45 -9.28
CA ALA A 199 0.83 -4.11 -10.49
C ALA A 199 0.96 -5.26 -11.50
N LYS A 200 0.94 -6.51 -11.02
CA LYS A 200 0.87 -7.72 -11.88
C LYS A 200 -0.32 -7.72 -12.84
N HIS A 201 -1.42 -7.08 -12.45
CA HIS A 201 -2.66 -6.98 -13.22
C HIS A 201 -2.68 -5.78 -14.18
N MET A 202 -1.60 -5.01 -14.25
CA MET A 202 -1.45 -3.88 -15.16
C MET A 202 -0.37 -4.15 -16.19
N TRP A 203 -0.53 -3.60 -17.40
CA TRP A 203 0.50 -3.69 -18.43
C TRP A 203 1.69 -2.76 -18.10
N PRO A 204 2.94 -3.27 -18.12
CA PRO A 204 4.12 -2.43 -17.86
C PRO A 204 4.22 -1.21 -18.77
N GLY A 205 3.82 -1.34 -20.04
CA GLY A 205 3.82 -0.22 -21.00
C GLY A 205 2.82 0.89 -20.65
N ASP A 206 1.65 0.54 -20.09
CA ASP A 206 0.69 1.54 -19.63
C ASP A 206 1.24 2.29 -18.40
N LEU A 207 1.85 1.55 -17.47
CA LEU A 207 2.51 2.13 -16.31
C LEU A 207 3.67 3.06 -16.70
N GLU A 208 4.48 2.69 -17.68
CA GLU A 208 5.57 3.53 -18.21
C GLU A 208 5.05 4.87 -18.72
N VAL A 209 3.96 4.85 -19.51
CA VAL A 209 3.34 6.08 -20.04
C VAL A 209 2.78 6.94 -18.92
N ILE A 210 2.09 6.35 -17.94
CA ILE A 210 1.58 7.08 -16.77
C ILE A 210 2.76 7.71 -16.00
N TRP A 211 3.82 6.95 -15.77
CA TRP A 211 4.97 7.39 -14.99
C TRP A 211 5.68 8.56 -15.65
N SER A 212 5.83 8.54 -16.97
CA SER A 212 6.44 9.63 -17.73
C SER A 212 5.76 11.00 -17.52
N ARG A 213 4.51 11.01 -17.05
CA ARG A 213 3.69 12.22 -16.79
C ARG A 213 3.71 12.67 -15.34
N VAL A 214 4.24 11.85 -14.44
CA VAL A 214 4.37 12.18 -13.02
C VAL A 214 5.57 13.11 -12.85
N ARG A 215 5.40 14.20 -12.11
CA ARG A 215 6.46 15.17 -11.81
C ARG A 215 7.57 14.56 -10.94
N ASP A 216 8.73 15.18 -11.03
CA ASP A 216 9.84 14.90 -10.12
C ASP A 216 9.53 15.38 -8.70
N VAL A 217 10.11 14.70 -7.72
CA VAL A 217 10.14 15.05 -6.30
C VAL A 217 11.53 15.61 -5.94
N ASP A 218 11.70 16.06 -4.69
CA ASP A 218 13.01 16.48 -4.20
C ASP A 218 14.03 15.33 -4.31
N GLY A 219 15.00 15.48 -5.23
CA GLY A 219 16.01 14.47 -5.52
C GLY A 219 15.76 13.61 -6.76
N GLY A 220 14.79 13.96 -7.61
CA GLY A 220 14.58 13.36 -8.93
C GLY A 220 13.25 12.63 -9.06
N ARG A 221 13.24 11.46 -9.72
CA ARG A 221 12.01 10.66 -9.89
C ARG A 221 11.45 10.19 -8.53
N PRO A 222 10.11 10.09 -8.37
CA PRO A 222 9.52 9.45 -7.21
C PRO A 222 10.05 8.03 -7.01
N PHE A 223 10.25 7.61 -5.76
CA PHE A 223 10.57 6.22 -5.45
C PHE A 223 9.34 5.35 -5.75
N VAL A 224 9.51 4.24 -6.46
CA VAL A 224 8.38 3.35 -6.79
C VAL A 224 8.73 1.92 -6.45
N TYR A 225 7.77 1.24 -5.84
CA TYR A 225 7.79 -0.21 -5.74
C TYR A 225 6.43 -0.79 -6.10
N LEU A 226 6.44 -1.88 -6.87
CA LEU A 226 5.28 -2.45 -7.52
C LEU A 226 4.94 -3.79 -6.88
N GLU A 227 3.67 -3.97 -6.54
CA GLU A 227 3.18 -5.24 -6.08
C GLU A 227 3.08 -6.24 -7.24
N VAL A 228 4.09 -7.08 -7.34
CA VAL A 228 4.16 -8.14 -8.35
C VAL A 228 4.48 -9.43 -7.62
N TYR A 229 3.50 -10.34 -7.56
CA TYR A 229 3.74 -11.67 -7.02
C TYR A 229 4.61 -12.46 -7.98
N ALA A 230 5.84 -12.76 -7.56
CA ALA A 230 6.78 -13.57 -8.33
C ALA A 230 6.21 -14.97 -8.62
N GLY A 231 6.43 -15.46 -9.84
CA GLY A 231 5.96 -16.77 -10.30
C GLY A 231 4.72 -16.74 -11.21
N GLY A 232 4.42 -17.89 -11.79
CA GLY A 232 3.47 -18.02 -12.89
C GLY A 232 4.07 -17.53 -14.22
N ILE A 233 3.21 -17.16 -15.17
CA ILE A 233 3.63 -16.80 -16.52
C ILE A 233 4.06 -15.33 -16.70
N ILE A 234 3.83 -14.47 -15.69
CA ILE A 234 4.25 -13.07 -15.68
C ILE A 234 5.48 -12.94 -14.79
N PRO A 235 6.71 -12.89 -15.35
CA PRO A 235 7.91 -12.70 -14.57
C PRO A 235 7.98 -11.27 -14.01
N SER A 236 8.52 -11.14 -12.79
CA SER A 236 8.71 -9.84 -12.14
C SER A 236 9.66 -8.92 -12.90
N SER A 237 10.55 -9.49 -13.72
CA SER A 237 11.50 -8.75 -14.56
C SER A 237 10.85 -7.83 -15.59
N GLU A 238 9.59 -8.05 -15.95
CA GLU A 238 8.82 -7.12 -16.79
C GLU A 238 8.67 -5.73 -16.16
N TYR A 239 8.81 -5.61 -14.83
CA TYR A 239 8.57 -4.37 -14.08
C TYR A 239 9.85 -3.69 -13.56
N PHE A 240 11.04 -4.30 -13.75
CA PHE A 240 12.31 -3.75 -13.23
C PHE A 240 12.66 -2.37 -13.78
N GLY A 241 12.16 -2.01 -14.97
CA GLY A 241 12.34 -0.68 -15.55
C GLY A 241 11.50 0.41 -14.87
N LEU A 242 10.48 0.03 -14.08
CA LEU A 242 9.52 0.95 -13.46
C LEU A 242 9.85 1.25 -11.99
N GLY A 243 10.60 0.38 -11.34
CA GLY A 243 10.99 0.50 -9.94
C GLY A 243 11.26 -0.86 -9.30
N TYR A 244 11.27 -0.87 -7.97
CA TYR A 244 11.44 -2.11 -7.22
C TYR A 244 10.19 -3.00 -7.35
N VAL A 245 10.31 -4.30 -7.17
CA VAL A 245 9.19 -5.24 -7.12
C VAL A 245 9.12 -5.92 -5.76
N THR A 246 7.92 -6.13 -5.23
CA THR A 246 7.72 -6.85 -3.97
C THR A 246 8.17 -8.31 -4.08
N GLU A 247 9.17 -8.71 -3.30
CA GLU A 247 9.70 -10.07 -3.32
C GLU A 247 8.99 -10.96 -2.29
N PHE A 248 7.83 -11.49 -2.65
CA PHE A 248 7.03 -12.36 -1.79
C PHE A 248 7.74 -13.68 -1.44
N THR A 249 8.57 -14.21 -2.35
CA THR A 249 9.31 -15.46 -2.13
C THR A 249 10.27 -15.33 -0.95
N TYR A 250 10.89 -14.15 -0.80
CA TYR A 250 11.81 -13.86 0.29
C TYR A 250 11.15 -14.05 1.66
N GLY A 251 9.96 -13.49 1.87
CA GLY A 251 9.23 -13.65 3.14
C GLY A 251 8.93 -15.11 3.45
N ASN A 252 8.55 -15.90 2.45
CA ASN A 252 8.33 -17.35 2.60
C ASN A 252 9.63 -18.08 2.98
N GLN A 253 10.74 -17.80 2.29
CA GLN A 253 12.03 -18.43 2.60
C GLN A 253 12.53 -18.06 4.00
N VAL A 254 12.38 -16.80 4.41
CA VAL A 254 12.75 -16.37 5.77
C VAL A 254 11.89 -17.09 6.81
N ARG A 255 10.58 -17.21 6.60
CA ARG A 255 9.69 -17.98 7.51
C ARG A 255 10.20 -19.40 7.72
N GLU A 256 10.52 -20.12 6.64
CA GLU A 256 10.99 -21.51 6.73
C GLU A 256 12.38 -21.61 7.39
N ALA A 257 13.25 -20.63 7.17
CA ALA A 257 14.63 -20.64 7.64
C ALA A 257 14.81 -20.09 9.07
N VAL A 258 13.88 -19.31 9.61
CA VAL A 258 14.11 -18.53 10.85
C VAL A 258 14.40 -19.37 12.10
N ASN A 259 13.98 -20.64 12.11
CA ASN A 259 14.25 -21.59 13.19
C ASN A 259 15.50 -22.45 12.96
N ASN A 260 16.15 -22.34 11.79
CA ASN A 260 17.41 -23.01 11.48
C ASN A 260 18.36 -22.03 10.77
N PHE A 261 19.22 -21.39 11.56
CA PHE A 261 20.15 -20.36 11.07
C PHE A 261 21.07 -20.82 9.92
N ASN A 262 21.30 -22.13 9.77
CA ASN A 262 22.08 -22.66 8.63
C ASN A 262 21.36 -22.43 7.29
N ASN A 263 20.02 -22.38 7.30
CA ASN A 263 19.20 -22.17 6.10
C ASN A 263 19.08 -20.69 5.73
N LEU A 264 19.32 -19.76 6.67
CA LEU A 264 19.16 -18.32 6.41
C LEU A 264 20.10 -17.79 5.33
N ARG A 265 21.25 -18.43 5.11
CA ARG A 265 22.17 -18.06 4.02
C ARG A 265 21.60 -18.34 2.63
N GLY A 266 20.60 -19.21 2.53
CA GLY A 266 20.03 -19.69 1.28
C GLY A 266 18.67 -19.09 0.94
N VAL A 267 18.24 -17.97 1.54
CA VAL A 267 16.88 -17.44 1.33
C VAL A 267 16.67 -16.70 0.00
N VAL A 268 17.74 -16.52 -0.80
CA VAL A 268 17.70 -15.83 -2.10
C VAL A 268 17.99 -16.82 -3.21
N HIS A 269 17.03 -16.96 -4.12
CA HIS A 269 17.05 -17.89 -5.24
C HIS A 269 16.73 -17.15 -6.55
N LEU A 270 17.75 -16.54 -7.17
CA LEU A 270 17.57 -15.83 -8.46
C LEU A 270 17.12 -16.78 -9.58
N ASP A 271 17.51 -18.05 -9.50
CA ASP A 271 17.09 -19.13 -10.39
C ASP A 271 15.59 -19.43 -10.29
N TRP A 272 14.92 -19.03 -9.21
CA TRP A 272 13.46 -19.14 -9.05
C TRP A 272 12.71 -17.91 -9.57
N GLY A 273 13.42 -16.98 -10.21
CA GLY A 273 12.85 -15.73 -10.70
C GLY A 273 12.67 -14.66 -9.62
N MET A 274 13.35 -14.81 -8.47
CA MET A 274 13.44 -13.73 -7.49
C MET A 274 14.18 -12.53 -8.10
N ALA A 275 13.76 -11.32 -7.72
CA ALA A 275 14.36 -10.08 -8.22
C ALA A 275 15.82 -9.95 -7.77
N PRO A 276 16.72 -9.36 -8.58
CA PRO A 276 18.06 -9.06 -8.11
C PRO A 276 18.03 -7.99 -7.00
N THR A 277 19.08 -7.92 -6.20
CA THR A 277 19.19 -7.06 -5.00
C THR A 277 18.77 -5.61 -5.26
N GLU A 278 19.15 -5.05 -6.40
CA GLU A 278 18.87 -3.66 -6.78
C GLU A 278 17.41 -3.40 -7.18
N GLN A 279 16.62 -4.47 -7.39
CA GLN A 279 15.20 -4.40 -7.76
C GLN A 279 14.26 -5.04 -6.72
N ALA A 280 14.77 -5.79 -5.74
CA ALA A 280 13.94 -6.46 -4.75
C ALA A 280 13.44 -5.48 -3.66
N PHE A 281 12.14 -5.45 -3.40
CA PHE A 281 11.54 -4.82 -2.21
C PHE A 281 11.11 -5.93 -1.26
N VAL A 282 11.81 -6.06 -0.13
CA VAL A 282 11.73 -7.23 0.75
C VAL A 282 11.03 -6.92 2.06
N PHE A 283 10.32 -7.92 2.58
CA PHE A 283 9.60 -7.85 3.85
C PHE A 283 9.36 -9.27 4.37
N VAL A 284 9.23 -9.41 5.69
CA VAL A 284 8.81 -10.67 6.31
C VAL A 284 7.33 -10.93 6.00
N ASP A 285 6.52 -9.91 6.23
CA ASP A 285 5.08 -9.90 5.99
C ASP A 285 4.59 -8.58 5.39
N ASN A 286 3.37 -8.61 4.88
CA ASN A 286 2.60 -7.44 4.45
C ASN A 286 1.19 -7.50 5.04
N HIS A 287 0.37 -6.50 4.73
CA HIS A 287 -1.00 -6.43 5.24
C HIS A 287 -1.89 -7.58 4.76
N ASP A 288 -1.66 -8.16 3.58
CA ASP A 288 -2.43 -9.30 3.08
C ASP A 288 -1.98 -10.63 3.69
N ASN A 289 -0.68 -10.95 3.60
CA ASN A 289 -0.19 -12.29 3.88
C ASN A 289 -0.14 -12.60 5.38
N GLN A 290 -0.06 -11.59 6.27
CA GLN A 290 -0.21 -11.79 7.71
C GLN A 290 -1.60 -12.31 8.07
N ARG A 291 -2.61 -12.05 7.23
CA ARG A 291 -3.98 -12.59 7.37
C ARG A 291 -4.15 -13.96 6.71
N ASN A 292 -3.11 -14.46 6.04
CA ASN A 292 -3.13 -15.69 5.23
C ASN A 292 -1.99 -16.66 5.62
N GLY A 293 -1.64 -16.69 6.91
CA GLY A 293 -0.71 -17.68 7.47
C GLY A 293 0.78 -17.35 7.31
N GLN A 294 1.13 -16.12 6.93
CA GLN A 294 2.52 -15.67 7.01
C GLN A 294 2.95 -15.41 8.46
N LEU A 295 4.25 -15.57 8.72
CA LEU A 295 4.88 -15.18 9.99
C LEU A 295 4.59 -13.71 10.30
N HIS A 296 3.98 -13.41 11.44
CA HIS A 296 3.62 -12.05 11.86
C HIS A 296 3.74 -11.88 13.39
N TYR A 297 3.22 -10.78 13.92
CA TYR A 297 3.36 -10.39 15.33
C TYR A 297 2.89 -11.43 16.36
N ASP A 298 1.93 -12.30 16.04
CA ASP A 298 1.47 -13.36 16.96
C ASP A 298 2.50 -14.51 17.12
N ASN A 299 3.59 -14.47 16.35
CA ASN A 299 4.77 -15.32 16.52
C ASN A 299 5.97 -14.47 16.98
N PRO A 300 5.96 -13.88 18.19
CA PRO A 300 6.84 -12.77 18.53
C PRO A 300 8.33 -13.12 18.52
N VAL A 301 8.70 -14.36 18.83
CA VAL A 301 10.12 -14.78 18.85
C VAL A 301 10.65 -14.95 17.44
N GLU A 302 9.95 -15.74 16.62
CA GLU A 302 10.27 -16.04 15.24
C GLU A 302 10.21 -14.76 14.39
N TYR A 303 9.17 -13.95 14.56
CA TYR A 303 9.01 -12.70 13.82
C TYR A 303 10.16 -11.73 14.07
N LYS A 304 10.56 -11.52 15.34
CA LYS A 304 11.72 -10.67 15.66
C LYS A 304 13.02 -11.18 15.07
N ARG A 305 13.24 -12.50 15.04
CA ARG A 305 14.40 -13.10 14.37
C ARG A 305 14.37 -12.85 12.86
N ALA A 306 13.21 -13.02 12.22
CA ALA A 306 13.02 -12.81 10.79
C ALA A 306 13.25 -11.34 10.38
N VAL A 307 12.70 -10.41 11.16
CA VAL A 307 12.90 -8.96 10.95
C VAL A 307 14.36 -8.58 11.18
N ALA A 308 14.98 -9.04 12.27
CA ALA A 308 16.39 -8.76 12.56
C ALA A 308 17.31 -9.30 11.45
N PHE A 309 17.06 -10.52 10.96
CA PHE A 309 17.77 -11.07 9.82
C PHE A 309 17.56 -10.22 8.57
N THR A 310 16.32 -9.86 8.24
CA THR A 310 15.99 -9.06 7.06
C THR A 310 16.64 -7.67 7.06
N LEU A 311 16.74 -7.04 8.22
CA LEU A 311 17.41 -5.73 8.34
C LEU A 311 18.95 -5.83 8.30
N ALA A 312 19.52 -6.98 8.70
CA ALA A 312 20.96 -7.21 8.70
C ALA A 312 21.47 -7.82 7.38
N PHE A 313 20.60 -8.49 6.62
CA PHE A 313 20.93 -9.20 5.40
C PHE A 313 20.86 -8.26 4.20
N ASN A 314 21.96 -8.17 3.44
CA ASN A 314 22.11 -7.20 2.35
C ASN A 314 21.44 -7.69 1.05
N TYR A 315 20.11 -7.72 1.04
CA TYR A 315 19.30 -8.09 -0.12
C TYR A 315 18.04 -7.23 -0.18
N GLY A 316 17.91 -6.43 -1.24
CA GLY A 316 16.73 -5.61 -1.49
C GLY A 316 16.58 -4.37 -0.59
N PHE A 317 15.52 -3.62 -0.87
CA PHE A 317 15.02 -2.55 -0.03
C PHE A 317 14.08 -3.14 1.03
N ALA A 318 14.49 -3.13 2.30
CA ALA A 318 13.74 -3.74 3.38
C ALA A 318 12.60 -2.86 3.91
N ARG A 319 11.46 -3.50 4.23
CA ARG A 319 10.32 -2.92 4.94
C ARG A 319 9.94 -3.77 6.15
N VAL A 320 9.57 -3.12 7.23
CA VAL A 320 8.98 -3.73 8.44
C VAL A 320 7.47 -3.46 8.44
N MET A 321 6.65 -4.39 8.89
CA MET A 321 5.21 -4.14 9.00
C MET A 321 4.88 -3.35 10.27
N SER A 322 3.75 -2.64 10.29
CA SER A 322 3.21 -2.03 11.51
C SER A 322 1.70 -2.19 11.57
N SER A 323 1.28 -3.19 12.32
CA SER A 323 -0.08 -3.72 12.33
C SER A 323 -0.90 -3.19 13.50
N TYR A 324 -2.18 -3.56 13.47
CA TYR A 324 -3.08 -3.59 14.62
C TYR A 324 -3.43 -5.05 14.92
N TYR A 325 -3.84 -5.34 16.15
CA TYR A 325 -4.25 -6.69 16.53
C TYR A 325 -5.56 -7.08 15.85
N PHE A 326 -5.58 -8.22 15.18
CA PHE A 326 -6.78 -8.81 14.59
C PHE A 326 -6.88 -10.31 14.90
N THR A 327 -8.12 -10.81 14.96
CA THR A 327 -8.41 -12.25 15.02
C THR A 327 -9.15 -12.74 13.77
N GLU A 328 -9.76 -11.84 13.01
CA GLU A 328 -10.53 -12.13 11.81
C GLU A 328 -9.90 -11.48 10.58
N HIS A 329 -9.96 -12.15 9.43
CA HIS A 329 -9.37 -11.67 8.18
C HIS A 329 -9.90 -10.28 7.78
N ALA A 330 -11.21 -10.06 7.89
CA ALA A 330 -11.89 -8.82 7.50
C ALA A 330 -11.95 -7.77 8.63
N GLN A 331 -11.31 -8.02 9.78
CA GLN A 331 -11.47 -7.15 10.95
C GLN A 331 -11.03 -5.71 10.62
N PRO A 332 -11.85 -4.70 10.97
CA PRO A 332 -11.46 -3.31 10.79
C PRO A 332 -10.32 -2.94 11.75
N PRO A 333 -9.59 -1.86 11.46
CA PRO A 333 -8.64 -1.32 12.42
C PRO A 333 -9.33 -0.82 13.70
N PRO A 334 -8.59 -0.63 14.81
CA PRO A 334 -9.14 -0.08 16.03
C PRO A 334 -9.85 1.25 15.78
N HIS A 335 -11.15 1.33 16.05
CA HIS A 335 -11.96 2.50 15.72
C HIS A 335 -12.97 2.85 16.83
N ASP A 336 -13.51 4.06 16.75
CA ASP A 336 -14.70 4.54 17.44
C ASP A 336 -15.69 5.06 16.39
N GLY A 337 -16.73 4.27 16.12
CA GLY A 337 -17.56 4.44 14.91
C GLY A 337 -16.71 4.42 13.63
N ASP A 338 -16.85 5.45 12.81
CA ASP A 338 -16.12 5.58 11.54
C ASP A 338 -14.69 6.13 11.72
N ILE A 339 -14.32 6.57 12.93
CA ILE A 339 -13.05 7.23 13.21
C ILE A 339 -12.03 6.20 13.69
N ILE A 340 -10.86 6.18 13.07
CA ILE A 340 -9.77 5.30 13.50
C ILE A 340 -9.12 5.87 14.77
N LYS A 341 -8.85 5.01 15.75
CA LYS A 341 -8.20 5.39 17.01
C LYS A 341 -6.76 5.79 16.77
N ASP A 342 -6.33 6.85 17.46
CA ASP A 342 -4.92 7.24 17.49
C ASP A 342 -4.05 6.15 18.13
N VAL A 343 -2.80 6.07 17.68
CA VAL A 343 -1.78 5.22 18.31
C VAL A 343 -1.35 5.85 19.63
N THR A 344 -1.42 5.12 20.73
CA THR A 344 -0.85 5.56 22.01
C THR A 344 0.46 4.83 22.27
N ILE A 345 1.42 5.52 22.90
CA ILE A 345 2.67 4.90 23.34
C ILE A 345 2.61 4.76 24.85
N ASN A 346 2.65 3.51 25.32
CA ASN A 346 2.61 3.17 26.73
C ASN A 346 3.96 3.50 27.41
N ALA A 347 3.97 3.51 28.74
CA ALA A 347 5.18 3.84 29.52
C ALA A 347 6.34 2.85 29.29
N ASP A 348 6.03 1.61 28.91
CA ASP A 348 6.99 0.55 28.57
C ASP A 348 7.47 0.60 27.11
N GLY A 349 7.02 1.59 26.33
CA GLY A 349 7.39 1.78 24.92
C GLY A 349 6.52 1.01 23.92
N SER A 350 5.63 0.12 24.39
CA SER A 350 4.68 -0.61 23.56
C SER A 350 3.58 0.30 23.02
N CYS A 351 2.91 -0.13 21.94
CA CYS A 351 1.74 0.56 21.42
C CYS A 351 0.47 0.14 22.16
N GLY A 352 -0.39 1.13 22.42
CA GLY A 352 -1.73 0.96 23.00
C GLY A 352 -2.83 1.10 21.96
N ASN A 353 -4.08 1.16 22.41
CA ASN A 353 -5.27 1.31 21.56
C ASN A 353 -5.47 0.22 20.50
N GLY A 354 -4.94 -0.98 20.72
CA GLY A 354 -5.06 -2.11 19.78
C GLY A 354 -4.03 -2.10 18.65
N TRP A 355 -3.04 -1.21 18.72
CA TRP A 355 -1.92 -1.15 17.77
C TRP A 355 -0.76 -2.05 18.24
N VAL A 356 -0.09 -2.72 17.30
CA VAL A 356 1.04 -3.61 17.57
C VAL A 356 2.35 -2.84 17.52
N CYS A 357 2.61 -2.13 16.41
CA CYS A 357 3.84 -1.38 16.14
C CYS A 357 5.11 -2.24 16.19
N GLU A 358 5.19 -3.27 15.36
CA GLU A 358 6.31 -4.22 15.28
C GLU A 358 7.67 -3.58 14.98
N HIS A 359 7.65 -2.35 14.53
CA HIS A 359 8.81 -1.55 14.20
C HIS A 359 9.50 -0.90 15.42
N ARG A 360 8.95 -1.10 16.64
CA ARG A 360 9.42 -0.52 17.91
C ARG A 360 10.18 -1.49 18.80
#